data_AF-A0A3A4WQI6-F1
#
_entry.id   AF-A0A3A4WQI6-F1
#
_cell.length_a   1.000
_cell.length_b   1.000
_cell.length_c   1.000
_cell.angle_alpha   90.00
_cell.angle_beta   90.00
_cell.angle_gamma   90.00
#
_symmetry.space_group_name_H-M   'P 1'
#
loop_
_entity.id
_entity.type
_entity.pdbx_description
1 polymer ?
#
loop_
_entity_poly.entity_id
_entity_poly.type
_entity_poly.pdbx_seq_one_letter_code
_entity_poly.pdbx_strand_id
1 'polypeptide(L)'
;MKPGSKDKKIQILISGQELSELKRHTWLMAEAFGLDRRIENYQGRRPIGFFRWDFDCLIDVIDIALNDPKDYPDKSSKEHGALKKLHDRLKDEYRKNFE
;
A
#
# COMPACT_ATOMS: atom_id res chain seq x y z
N MET A 1 -12.42 -2.26 10.73
CA MET A 1 -13.83 -1.87 10.48
C MET A 1 -14.29 -2.51 9.17
N LYS A 2 -15.50 -3.07 9.10
CA LYS A 2 -16.00 -3.66 7.84
C LYS A 2 -16.57 -2.55 6.93
N PRO A 3 -16.23 -2.51 5.64
CA PRO A 3 -16.79 -1.52 4.72
C PRO A 3 -18.32 -1.63 4.62
N GLY A 4 -18.99 -0.49 4.62
CA GLY A 4 -20.42 -0.35 4.37
C GLY A 4 -20.76 -0.47 2.88
N SER A 5 -22.04 -0.67 2.56
CA SER A 5 -22.51 -0.83 1.17
C SER A 5 -22.35 0.43 0.30
N LYS A 6 -22.17 1.59 0.93
CA LYS A 6 -21.94 2.89 0.26
C LYS A 6 -20.46 3.27 0.20
N ASP A 7 -19.57 2.45 0.78
CA ASP A 7 -18.14 2.77 0.78
C ASP A 7 -17.56 2.59 -0.63
N LYS A 8 -16.86 3.64 -1.08
CA LYS A 8 -16.24 3.67 -2.40
C LYS A 8 -15.00 2.76 -2.41
N LYS A 9 -14.92 1.89 -3.43
CA LYS A 9 -13.81 0.96 -3.65
C LYS A 9 -13.02 1.36 -4.89
N ILE A 10 -11.74 1.70 -4.73
CA ILE A 10 -10.85 2.12 -5.82
C ILE A 10 -9.99 0.94 -6.26
N GLN A 11 -9.94 0.69 -7.56
CA GLN A 11 -9.15 -0.42 -8.14
C GLN A 11 -7.75 0.09 -8.51
N ILE A 12 -6.72 -0.52 -7.95
CA ILE A 12 -5.31 -0.18 -8.24
C ILE A 12 -4.55 -1.43 -8.67
N LEU A 13 -3.82 -1.33 -9.77
CA LEU A 13 -2.84 -2.34 -10.15
C LEU A 13 -1.49 -2.00 -9.50
N ILE A 14 -1.08 -2.84 -8.56
CA ILE A 14 0.28 -2.84 -7.99
C ILE A 14 0.98 -4.09 -8.52
N SER A 15 2.18 -3.96 -9.08
CA SER A 15 2.90 -5.08 -9.72
C SER A 15 4.43 -4.88 -9.69
N GLY A 16 5.18 -5.91 -10.10
CA GLY A 16 6.63 -5.83 -10.20
C GLY A 16 7.31 -5.48 -8.87
N GLN A 17 8.26 -4.55 -8.93
CA GLN A 17 9.04 -4.14 -7.76
C GLN A 17 8.17 -3.42 -6.71
N GLU A 18 7.19 -2.61 -7.12
CA GLU A 18 6.26 -1.95 -6.19
C GLU A 18 5.54 -2.99 -5.29
N LEU A 19 5.06 -4.08 -5.88
CA LEU A 19 4.38 -5.14 -5.14
C LEU A 19 5.36 -5.95 -4.28
N SER A 20 6.56 -6.22 -4.79
CA SER A 20 7.57 -6.98 -4.07
C SER A 20 7.99 -6.24 -2.79
N GLU A 21 8.20 -4.92 -2.88
CA GLU A 21 8.53 -4.09 -1.72
C GLU A 21 7.36 -3.95 -0.76
N LEU A 22 6.14 -3.73 -1.26
CA LEU A 22 4.96 -3.64 -0.40
C LEU A 22 4.77 -4.91 0.45
N LYS A 23 5.02 -6.09 -0.13
CA LYS A 23 4.85 -7.37 0.57
C LYS A 23 5.78 -7.54 1.77
N ARG A 24 6.98 -6.95 1.74
CA ARG A 24 7.94 -6.98 2.86
C ARG A 24 7.38 -6.36 4.15
N HIS A 25 6.42 -5.46 4.00
CA HIS A 25 5.86 -4.64 5.08
C HIS A 25 4.44 -5.08 5.49
N THR A 26 3.96 -6.22 5.00
CA THR A 26 2.60 -6.72 5.28
C THR A 26 2.32 -6.98 6.75
N TRP A 27 3.34 -7.30 7.54
CA TRP A 27 3.23 -7.50 8.98
C TRP A 27 2.77 -6.24 9.72
N LEU A 28 3.08 -5.04 9.20
CA LEU A 28 2.59 -3.76 9.74
C LEU A 28 1.11 -3.50 9.41
N MET A 29 0.49 -4.30 8.55
CA MET A 29 -0.91 -4.18 8.14
C MET A 29 -1.84 -5.12 8.93
N ALA A 30 -1.32 -5.85 9.92
CA ALA A 30 -2.06 -6.90 10.62
C ALA A 30 -3.35 -6.39 11.30
N GLU A 31 -3.38 -5.12 11.70
CA GLU A 31 -4.55 -4.49 12.34
C GLU A 31 -5.62 -4.04 11.32
N ALA A 32 -5.29 -4.00 10.03
CA ALA A 32 -6.17 -3.52 8.98
C ALA A 32 -7.05 -4.62 8.36
N PHE A 33 -7.89 -5.27 9.18
CA PHE A 33 -8.97 -6.16 8.73
C PHE A 33 -8.58 -7.15 7.61
N GLY A 34 -7.47 -7.87 7.77
CA GLY A 34 -7.01 -8.88 6.81
C GLY A 34 -6.34 -8.32 5.54
N LEU A 35 -6.01 -7.02 5.53
CA LEU A 35 -5.26 -6.38 4.45
C LEU A 35 -3.88 -7.00 4.27
N ASP A 36 -3.19 -7.31 5.37
CA ASP A 36 -1.94 -8.09 5.40
C ASP A 36 -2.01 -9.33 4.48
N ARG A 37 -2.98 -10.22 4.74
CA ARG A 37 -3.17 -11.46 3.98
C ARG A 37 -3.61 -11.19 2.55
N ARG A 38 -4.42 -10.15 2.32
CA ARG A 38 -4.83 -9.76 0.96
C ARG A 38 -3.64 -9.35 0.12
N ILE A 39 -2.75 -8.51 0.67
CA ILE A 39 -1.53 -8.05 -0.02
C ILE A 39 -0.52 -9.19 -0.17
N GLU A 40 -0.29 -9.98 0.88
CA GLU A 40 0.62 -11.13 0.85
C GLU A 40 0.25 -12.13 -0.26
N ASN A 41 -1.04 -12.46 -0.40
CA ASN A 41 -1.54 -13.36 -1.42
C ASN A 41 -1.70 -12.73 -2.82
N TYR A 42 -1.64 -11.41 -2.93
CA TYR A 42 -1.88 -10.69 -4.18
C TYR A 42 -0.76 -10.93 -5.19
N GLN A 43 -1.13 -11.24 -6.44
CA GLN A 43 -0.19 -11.66 -7.49
C GLN A 43 0.22 -10.54 -8.46
N GLY A 44 -0.38 -9.35 -8.35
CA GLY A 44 -0.05 -8.22 -9.22
C GLY A 44 -0.48 -8.36 -10.68
N ARG A 45 -1.38 -9.32 -11.00
CA ARG A 45 -1.83 -9.59 -12.38
C ARG A 45 -3.14 -8.89 -12.76
N ARG A 46 -3.94 -8.49 -11.77
CA ARG A 46 -5.24 -7.81 -11.94
C ARG A 46 -5.37 -6.76 -10.86
N PRO A 47 -6.04 -5.62 -11.10
CA PRO A 47 -6.24 -4.63 -10.05
C PRO A 47 -6.83 -5.22 -8.77
N ILE A 48 -6.35 -4.75 -7.63
CA ILE A 48 -6.90 -5.03 -6.31
C ILE A 48 -7.67 -3.78 -5.86
N GLY A 49 -8.84 -3.99 -5.26
CA GLY A 49 -9.69 -2.89 -4.83
C GLY A 49 -9.49 -2.56 -3.36
N PHE A 50 -9.31 -1.28 -3.06
CA PHE A 50 -9.09 -0.73 -1.74
C PHE A 50 -10.20 0.22 -1.32
N PHE A 51 -10.59 0.16 -0.06
CA PHE A 51 -11.46 1.16 0.58
C PHE A 51 -10.62 2.26 1.22
N ARG A 52 -11.26 3.36 1.64
CA ARG A 52 -10.58 4.50 2.30
C ARG A 52 -9.62 4.03 3.42
N TRP A 53 -10.10 3.17 4.30
CA TRP A 53 -9.32 2.63 5.42
C TRP A 53 -8.14 1.76 4.99
N ASP A 54 -8.27 1.04 3.85
CA ASP A 54 -7.16 0.30 3.27
C ASP A 54 -6.07 1.28 2.80
N PHE A 55 -6.46 2.41 2.20
CA PHE A 55 -5.50 3.44 1.80
C PHE A 55 -4.83 4.10 2.99
N ASP A 56 -5.58 4.49 4.03
CA ASP A 56 -5.02 5.09 5.24
C ASP A 56 -3.91 4.19 5.80
N CYS A 57 -4.20 2.89 5.97
CA CYS A 57 -3.22 1.92 6.44
C CYS A 57 -2.03 1.75 5.47
N LEU A 58 -2.28 1.61 4.16
CA LEU A 58 -1.19 1.46 3.18
C LEU A 58 -0.26 2.68 3.18
N ILE A 59 -0.82 3.87 3.22
CA ILE A 59 -0.06 5.13 3.22
C ILE A 59 0.80 5.21 4.48
N ASP A 60 0.21 4.99 5.65
CA ASP A 60 0.93 5.06 6.93
C ASP A 60 2.05 4.00 7.03
N VAL A 61 1.77 2.75 6.65
CA VAL A 61 2.76 1.67 6.66
C VAL A 61 3.92 1.97 5.72
N ILE A 62 3.63 2.47 4.51
CA ILE A 62 4.67 2.79 3.55
C ILE A 62 5.49 4.01 4.03
N ASP A 63 4.85 5.02 4.62
CA ASP A 63 5.56 6.20 5.15
C ASP A 63 6.51 5.81 6.30
N ILE A 64 6.08 4.92 7.21
CA ILE A 64 6.94 4.34 8.25
C ILE A 64 8.13 3.62 7.61
N ALA A 65 7.87 2.72 6.66
CA ALA A 65 8.91 1.92 6.01
C ALA A 65 9.95 2.80 5.28
N LEU A 66 9.51 3.78 4.48
CA LEU A 66 10.40 4.69 3.74
C LEU A 66 11.26 5.59 4.66
N ASN A 67 10.85 5.75 5.92
CA ASN A 67 11.55 6.54 6.91
C ASN A 67 12.39 5.72 7.90
N ASP A 68 12.29 4.38 7.91
CA ASP A 68 13.13 3.52 8.74
C ASP A 68 14.51 3.27 8.07
N PRO A 69 15.62 3.75 8.68
CA PRO A 69 16.96 3.51 8.17
C PRO A 69 17.38 2.04 8.18
N LYS A 70 16.69 1.18 8.96
CA LYS A 70 16.92 -0.27 8.96
C LYS A 70 16.37 -0.94 7.70
N ASP A 71 15.21 -0.49 7.21
CA ASP A 71 14.60 -1.02 6.00
C ASP A 71 15.24 -0.46 4.73
N TYR A 72 15.52 0.86 4.74
CA TYR A 72 16.14 1.57 3.64
C TYR A 72 17.31 2.45 4.11
N PRO A 73 18.49 1.85 4.38
CA PRO A 73 19.70 2.61 4.70
C PRO A 73 20.17 3.47 3.52
N ASP A 74 19.87 3.05 2.28
CA ASP A 74 20.10 3.80 1.06
C ASP A 74 18.78 4.19 0.39
N LYS A 75 18.42 5.47 0.48
CA LYS A 75 17.21 6.03 -0.14
C LYS A 75 17.33 6.25 -1.65
N SER A 76 18.51 6.08 -2.23
CA SER A 76 18.72 6.10 -3.68
C SER A 76 18.52 4.73 -4.34
N SER A 77 18.34 3.68 -3.53
CA SER A 77 18.08 2.32 -4.00
C SER A 77 16.80 2.23 -4.84
N LYS A 78 16.77 1.26 -5.76
CA LYS A 78 15.62 1.02 -6.64
C LYS A 78 14.40 0.55 -5.84
N GLU A 79 14.64 -0.18 -4.76
CA GLU A 79 13.67 -0.72 -3.83
C GLU A 79 12.95 0.43 -3.11
N HIS A 80 13.71 1.34 -2.49
CA HIS A 80 13.15 2.55 -1.88
C HIS A 80 12.39 3.40 -2.92
N GLY A 81 12.97 3.59 -4.11
CA GLY A 81 12.35 4.34 -5.20
C GLY A 81 11.01 3.73 -5.68
N ALA A 82 10.94 2.41 -5.78
CA ALA A 82 9.72 1.70 -6.18
C ALA A 82 8.61 1.84 -5.13
N LEU A 83 8.95 1.66 -3.84
CA LEU A 83 7.98 1.82 -2.77
C LEU A 83 7.51 3.27 -2.63
N LYS A 84 8.41 4.24 -2.77
CA LYS A 84 8.08 5.67 -2.79
C LYS A 84 7.15 6.03 -3.94
N LYS A 85 7.41 5.52 -5.14
CA LYS A 85 6.53 5.74 -6.30
C LYS A 85 5.12 5.20 -6.04
N LEU A 86 5.01 4.02 -5.41
CA LEU A 86 3.71 3.48 -5.01
C LEU A 86 3.02 4.38 -3.98
N HIS A 87 3.75 4.84 -2.96
CA HIS A 87 3.25 5.75 -1.93
C HIS A 87 2.65 7.02 -2.52
N ASP A 88 3.40 7.71 -3.38
CA ASP A 88 2.96 8.95 -4.00
C ASP A 88 1.68 8.73 -4.82
N ARG A 89 1.62 7.63 -5.60
CA ARG A 89 0.43 7.26 -6.38
C ARG A 89 -0.78 6.94 -5.48
N LEU A 90 -0.58 6.28 -4.34
CA LEU A 90 -1.65 5.99 -3.38
C LEU A 90 -2.20 7.29 -2.76
N LYS A 91 -1.34 8.25 -2.40
CA LYS A 91 -1.75 9.55 -1.87
C LYS A 91 -2.53 10.37 -2.90
N ASP A 92 -2.14 10.30 -4.17
CA ASP A 92 -2.87 11.00 -5.24
C ASP A 92 -4.24 10.39 -5.48
N GLU A 93 -4.34 9.06 -5.52
CA GLU A 93 -5.64 8.38 -5.61
C GLU A 93 -6.51 8.62 -4.36
N TYR A 94 -5.91 8.72 -3.17
CA TYR A 94 -6.65 9.05 -1.96
C TYR A 94 -7.30 10.43 -2.07
N ARG A 95 -6.48 11.46 -2.34
CA ARG A 95 -6.92 12.85 -2.48
C ARG A 95 -7.99 13.00 -3.55
N LYS A 96 -7.83 12.35 -4.70
CA LYS A 96 -8.80 12.41 -5.80
C LYS A 96 -10.16 11.79 -5.45
N ASN A 97 -10.20 10.82 -4.54
CA ASN A 97 -11.39 9.99 -4.35
C ASN A 97 -12.09 10.16 -3.00
N PHE A 98 -11.42 10.72 -1.98
CA PHE A 98 -11.90 10.77 -0.60
C PHE A 98 -11.74 12.13 0.10
N GLU A 99 -11.10 13.11 -0.56
CA GLU A 99 -11.04 14.53 -0.17
C GLU A 99 -11.77 15.37 -1.22
#